data_AF-A0A1R0V4N9-F1
#
_entry.id   AF-A0A1R0V4N9-F1
#
_cell.length_a   1.000
_cell.length_b   1.000
_cell.length_c   1.000
_cell.angle_alpha   90.00
_cell.angle_beta   90.00
_cell.angle_gamma   90.00
#
_symmetry.space_group_name_H-M   'P 1'
#
loop_
_entity.id
_entity.type
_entity.pdbx_description
1 polymer ?
#
loop_
_entity_poly.entity_id
_entity_poly.type
_entity_poly.pdbx_seq_one_letter_code
_entity_poly.pdbx_strand_id
1 'polypeptide(L)'
;MSTTKSYQALGAYVGKRRQLRLLQRSLFLTPQEAWAAAVLLATDAGWNSSVIHRLVLPDNSVGAGEDARVYTVTLYKPRRGVQKYSTTTVLSTSDVGRALTWIISATEPARAVLQHQGNPTDRLIVYGNRTNYSPQARFRFGVPKQLRESQKEALPPELYEVSLQKLRRTRQVLFDRTPTQNSRKTHLDTYVRNDRATHERARDVIETGLNDALSHAETVVKLRILAEDQVDDDIRSGNSDTVVAACTDYEHHPATGDRCTESFLACLGCSNAIATPRHLTRLTLLHEALLELSSALDPTEWRERWETHFLRLNRLFESHTSEAERNTARASATGADREIITRLLAGGFTAE
;
A
#
# COMPACT_ATOMS: atom_id res chain seq x y z
N MET A 1 -52.91 -24.64 29.32
CA MET A 1 -51.88 -25.26 30.18
C MET A 1 -50.73 -24.27 30.35
N SER A 2 -50.36 -23.92 31.59
CA SER A 2 -49.21 -23.04 31.87
C SER A 2 -47.94 -23.64 31.24
N THR A 3 -47.17 -22.82 30.52
CA THR A 3 -45.93 -23.18 29.80
C THR A 3 -44.96 -23.99 30.67
N THR A 4 -44.96 -23.75 31.98
CA THR A 4 -44.16 -24.47 32.97
C THR A 4 -44.45 -25.98 33.02
N LYS A 5 -45.70 -26.40 32.80
CA LYS A 5 -46.08 -27.83 32.80
C LYS A 5 -45.59 -28.56 31.55
N SER A 6 -45.55 -27.88 30.40
CA SER A 6 -45.04 -28.43 29.15
C SER A 6 -43.53 -28.69 29.21
N TYR A 7 -42.76 -27.82 29.88
CA TYR A 7 -41.31 -28.02 30.09
C TYR A 7 -40.97 -29.12 31.10
N GLN A 8 -41.84 -29.34 32.10
CA GLN A 8 -41.71 -30.47 33.02
C GLN A 8 -41.99 -31.81 32.33
N ALA A 9 -43.03 -31.87 31.48
CA ALA A 9 -43.42 -33.08 30.76
C ALA A 9 -42.35 -33.57 29.76
N LEU A 10 -41.53 -32.66 29.22
CA LEU A 10 -40.41 -32.98 28.32
C LEU A 10 -39.09 -33.31 29.07
N GLY A 11 -39.09 -33.41 30.40
CA GLY A 11 -37.88 -33.65 31.20
C GLY A 11 -36.87 -32.50 31.22
N ALA A 12 -37.23 -31.33 30.66
CA ALA A 12 -36.32 -30.19 30.47
C ALA A 12 -36.21 -29.28 31.71
N TYR A 13 -36.96 -29.54 32.79
CA TYR A 13 -36.98 -28.65 33.95
C TYR A 13 -37.36 -29.37 35.26
N VAL A 14 -36.42 -29.48 36.21
CA VAL A 14 -36.65 -29.99 37.58
C VAL A 14 -36.35 -28.91 38.64
N GLY A 15 -36.54 -27.63 38.32
CA GLY A 15 -36.56 -26.54 39.32
C GLY A 15 -35.21 -26.00 39.81
N LYS A 16 -34.05 -26.46 39.29
CA LYS A 16 -32.73 -25.92 39.66
C LYS A 16 -32.14 -25.04 38.56
N ARG A 17 -31.79 -23.78 38.87
CA ARG A 17 -31.10 -22.80 37.96
C ARG A 17 -29.87 -23.38 37.24
N ARG A 18 -29.21 -24.39 37.83
CA ARG A 18 -28.05 -25.09 37.25
C ARG A 18 -28.40 -25.92 36.00
N GLN A 19 -29.57 -26.55 35.95
CA GLN A 19 -30.01 -27.37 34.81
C GLN A 19 -30.39 -26.50 33.60
N LEU A 20 -31.02 -25.35 33.82
CA LEU A 20 -31.32 -24.36 32.77
C LEU A 20 -30.04 -23.83 32.10
N ARG A 21 -28.97 -23.64 32.87
CA ARG A 21 -27.66 -23.22 32.32
C ARG A 21 -27.02 -24.30 31.45
N LEU A 22 -27.22 -25.58 31.76
CA LEU A 22 -26.70 -26.69 30.95
C LEU A 22 -27.46 -26.78 29.63
N LEU A 23 -28.79 -26.73 29.67
CA LEU A 23 -29.64 -26.73 28.48
C LEU A 23 -29.36 -25.52 27.57
N GLN A 24 -29.14 -24.33 28.14
CA GLN A 24 -28.77 -23.16 27.35
C GLN A 24 -27.44 -23.32 26.60
N ARG A 25 -26.46 -24.02 27.19
CA ARG A 25 -25.18 -24.30 26.50
C ARG A 25 -25.34 -25.29 25.36
N SER A 26 -26.32 -26.20 25.44
CA SER A 26 -26.60 -27.16 24.38
C SER A 26 -27.41 -26.56 23.23
N LEU A 27 -28.15 -25.48 23.47
CA LEU A 27 -29.06 -24.86 22.49
C LEU A 27 -28.54 -23.57 21.87
N PHE A 28 -27.66 -22.85 22.55
CA PHE A 28 -27.16 -21.55 22.12
C PHE A 28 -25.66 -21.48 22.24
N LEU A 29 -25.03 -20.70 21.36
CA LEU A 29 -23.62 -20.41 21.46
C LEU A 29 -23.27 -19.89 22.87
N THR A 30 -22.19 -20.43 23.41
CA THR A 30 -21.50 -19.92 24.56
C THR A 30 -20.66 -18.70 24.18
N PRO A 31 -20.23 -17.88 25.15
CA PRO A 31 -19.27 -16.81 24.88
C PRO A 31 -17.95 -17.31 24.25
N GLN A 32 -17.59 -18.58 24.47
CA GLN A 32 -16.38 -19.20 23.93
C GLN A 32 -16.56 -19.53 22.45
N GLU A 33 -17.66 -20.15 22.09
CA GLU A 33 -17.97 -20.44 20.67
C GLU A 33 -18.23 -19.15 19.88
N ALA A 34 -18.82 -18.13 20.51
CA ALA A 34 -18.94 -16.81 19.90
C ALA A 34 -17.57 -16.15 19.65
N TRP A 35 -16.59 -16.37 20.53
CA TRP A 35 -15.21 -15.94 20.30
C TRP A 35 -14.55 -16.74 19.18
N ALA A 36 -14.74 -18.06 19.14
CA ALA A 36 -14.22 -18.92 18.07
C ALA A 36 -14.79 -18.51 16.70
N ALA A 37 -16.09 -18.18 16.62
CA ALA A 37 -16.71 -17.63 15.42
C ALA A 37 -16.07 -16.30 14.99
N ALA A 38 -15.74 -15.42 15.95
CA ALA A 38 -15.05 -14.17 15.66
C ALA A 38 -13.61 -14.38 15.16
N VAL A 39 -12.89 -15.36 15.74
CA VAL A 39 -11.56 -15.78 15.29
C VAL A 39 -11.63 -16.32 13.87
N LEU A 40 -12.58 -17.21 13.58
CA LEU A 40 -12.76 -17.80 12.25
C LEU A 40 -12.98 -16.72 11.18
N LEU A 41 -13.89 -15.77 11.43
CA LEU A 41 -14.14 -14.66 10.50
C LEU A 41 -12.92 -13.72 10.36
N ALA A 42 -12.14 -13.52 11.41
CA ALA A 42 -10.92 -12.70 11.33
C ALA A 42 -9.80 -13.40 10.56
N THR A 43 -9.68 -14.72 10.68
CA THR A 43 -8.68 -15.53 9.98
C THR A 43 -9.02 -15.64 8.49
N ASP A 44 -10.26 -16.02 8.15
CA ASP A 44 -10.61 -16.35 6.77
C ASP A 44 -10.94 -15.10 5.94
N ALA A 45 -11.67 -14.15 6.54
CA ALA A 45 -12.11 -12.93 5.83
C ALA A 45 -11.22 -11.72 6.10
N GLY A 46 -10.30 -11.81 7.07
CA GLY A 46 -9.44 -10.70 7.46
C GLY A 46 -10.18 -9.54 8.12
N TRP A 47 -11.44 -9.68 8.53
CA TRP A 47 -12.25 -8.55 9.02
C TRP A 47 -11.81 -8.02 10.39
N ASN A 48 -12.00 -6.72 10.61
CA ASN A 48 -11.69 -6.09 11.91
C ASN A 48 -12.67 -6.56 12.99
N SER A 49 -12.21 -6.66 14.24
CA SER A 49 -13.06 -6.99 15.41
C SER A 49 -14.30 -6.10 15.51
N SER A 50 -14.16 -4.78 15.29
CA SER A 50 -15.30 -3.84 15.32
C SER A 50 -16.30 -4.04 14.17
N VAL A 51 -15.84 -4.58 13.04
CA VAL A 51 -16.70 -4.94 11.91
C VAL A 51 -17.44 -6.24 12.23
N ILE A 52 -16.74 -7.27 12.68
CA ILE A 52 -17.33 -8.56 13.10
C ILE A 52 -18.34 -8.34 14.23
N HIS A 53 -18.03 -7.48 15.20
CA HIS A 53 -18.92 -7.17 16.32
C HIS A 53 -20.25 -6.56 15.87
N ARG A 54 -20.27 -5.91 14.70
CA ARG A 54 -21.46 -5.23 14.16
C ARG A 54 -22.08 -5.98 12.98
N LEU A 55 -21.54 -7.11 12.58
CA LEU A 55 -22.02 -7.84 11.40
C LEU A 55 -23.49 -8.22 11.60
N VAL A 56 -24.25 -7.99 10.55
CA VAL A 56 -25.64 -8.42 10.43
C VAL A 56 -25.70 -9.67 9.56
N LEU A 57 -26.84 -10.35 9.55
CA LEU A 57 -27.10 -11.45 8.66
C LEU A 57 -26.86 -11.01 7.22
N PRO A 58 -26.03 -11.74 6.46
CA PRO A 58 -25.85 -11.45 5.05
C PRO A 58 -27.09 -11.84 4.26
N ASP A 59 -27.40 -11.08 3.22
CA ASP A 59 -28.44 -11.46 2.28
C ASP A 59 -27.97 -12.69 1.49
N ASN A 60 -28.86 -13.67 1.35
CA ASN A 60 -28.57 -14.94 0.69
C ASN A 60 -29.37 -15.06 -0.61
N SER A 61 -28.95 -14.34 -1.64
CA SER A 61 -29.49 -14.56 -3.00
C SER A 61 -28.90 -15.83 -3.60
N VAL A 62 -29.75 -16.64 -4.24
CA VAL A 62 -29.29 -17.72 -5.11
C VAL A 62 -28.69 -17.03 -6.34
N GLY A 63 -27.42 -17.32 -6.65
CA GLY A 63 -26.77 -16.77 -7.83
C GLY A 63 -27.53 -17.18 -9.09
N ALA A 64 -27.64 -16.29 -10.07
CA ALA A 64 -28.24 -16.61 -11.35
C ALA A 64 -27.36 -17.65 -12.07
N GLY A 65 -27.66 -18.95 -11.92
CA GLY A 65 -27.15 -20.02 -12.78
C GLY A 65 -26.42 -21.20 -12.13
N GLU A 66 -26.16 -21.22 -10.82
CA GLU A 66 -25.44 -22.34 -10.17
C GLU A 66 -26.03 -22.71 -8.79
N ASP A 67 -25.92 -23.99 -8.39
CA ASP A 67 -26.29 -24.54 -7.07
C ASP A 67 -25.51 -23.92 -5.88
N ALA A 68 -24.64 -22.94 -6.11
CA ALA A 68 -23.83 -22.29 -5.10
C ALA A 68 -24.53 -21.05 -4.51
N ARG A 69 -24.74 -21.05 -3.19
CA ARG A 69 -25.32 -19.90 -2.47
C ARG A 69 -24.31 -18.74 -2.44
N VAL A 70 -24.79 -17.52 -2.67
CA VAL A 70 -23.96 -16.31 -2.58
C VAL A 70 -24.40 -15.49 -1.36
N TYR A 71 -23.44 -15.12 -0.51
CA TYR A 71 -23.67 -14.24 0.62
C TYR A 71 -23.27 -12.81 0.25
N THR A 72 -24.21 -11.88 0.35
CA THR A 72 -23.96 -10.46 0.23
C THR A 72 -23.77 -9.87 1.62
N VAL A 73 -22.52 -9.60 1.98
CA VAL A 73 -22.16 -9.12 3.32
C VAL A 73 -22.04 -7.60 3.34
N THR A 74 -22.87 -6.94 4.13
CA THR A 74 -22.79 -5.49 4.35
C THR A 74 -21.90 -5.17 5.56
N LEU A 75 -20.81 -4.47 5.31
CA LEU A 75 -19.84 -4.07 6.34
C LEU A 75 -20.03 -2.61 6.73
N TYR A 76 -19.99 -2.33 8.03
CA TYR A 76 -20.22 -0.99 8.57
C TYR A 76 -19.00 -0.40 9.27
N LYS A 77 -18.57 0.78 8.82
CA LYS A 77 -17.41 1.55 9.32
C LYS A 77 -17.78 3.03 9.52
N PRO A 78 -18.27 3.41 10.72
CA PRO A 78 -18.77 4.78 10.98
C PRO A 78 -17.77 5.89 10.63
N ARG A 79 -16.48 5.65 10.88
CA ARG A 79 -15.39 6.61 10.64
C ARG A 79 -15.16 7.01 9.18
N ARG A 80 -15.90 6.45 8.22
CA ARG A 80 -15.78 6.74 6.78
C ARG A 80 -16.82 7.74 6.26
N GLY A 81 -17.63 8.34 7.13
CA GLY A 81 -18.62 9.35 6.76
C GLY A 81 -19.63 8.80 5.74
N VAL A 82 -19.69 9.40 4.55
CA VAL A 82 -20.59 8.98 3.46
C VAL A 82 -20.34 7.53 3.03
N GLN A 83 -19.08 7.07 3.06
CA GLN A 83 -18.67 5.71 2.66
C GLN A 83 -18.66 4.73 3.85
N LYS A 84 -19.61 4.89 4.78
CA LYS A 84 -19.71 4.08 6.01
C LYS A 84 -20.17 2.65 5.77
N TYR A 85 -20.83 2.38 4.65
CA TYR A 85 -21.23 1.02 4.24
C TYR A 85 -20.38 0.56 3.06
N SER A 86 -20.05 -0.73 3.04
CA SER A 86 -19.44 -1.38 1.89
C SER A 86 -19.95 -2.81 1.79
N THR A 87 -20.25 -3.26 0.59
CA THR A 87 -20.76 -4.61 0.36
C THR A 87 -19.67 -5.51 -0.21
N THR A 88 -19.66 -6.77 0.21
CA THR A 88 -18.74 -7.80 -0.30
C THR A 88 -19.52 -9.08 -0.55
N THR A 89 -19.36 -9.65 -1.72
CA THR A 89 -19.97 -10.93 -2.10
C THR A 89 -19.04 -12.09 -1.75
N VAL A 90 -19.58 -13.12 -1.12
CA VAL A 90 -18.84 -14.30 -0.68
C VAL A 90 -19.56 -15.56 -1.16
N LEU A 91 -18.86 -16.40 -1.90
CA LEU A 91 -19.38 -17.71 -2.33
C LEU A 91 -19.47 -18.65 -1.12
N SER A 92 -20.58 -19.40 -0.98
CA SER A 92 -20.76 -20.33 0.14
C SER A 92 -19.70 -21.45 0.19
N THR A 93 -19.10 -21.79 -0.96
CA THR A 93 -18.05 -22.80 -1.08
C THR A 93 -16.68 -22.32 -0.57
N SER A 94 -16.45 -21.00 -0.52
CA SER A 94 -15.22 -20.42 0.02
C SER A 94 -15.10 -20.64 1.52
N ASP A 95 -13.89 -20.55 2.07
CA ASP A 95 -13.66 -20.73 3.51
C ASP A 95 -14.52 -19.76 4.35
N VAL A 96 -14.59 -18.51 3.94
CA VAL A 96 -15.46 -17.48 4.55
C VAL A 96 -16.94 -17.86 4.41
N GLY A 97 -17.35 -18.37 3.25
CA GLY A 97 -18.72 -18.82 3.01
C GLY A 97 -19.14 -19.99 3.88
N ARG A 98 -18.25 -20.97 4.09
CA ARG A 98 -18.48 -22.08 5.02
C ARG A 98 -18.56 -21.59 6.46
N ALA A 99 -17.66 -20.69 6.88
CA ALA A 99 -17.72 -20.06 8.18
C ALA A 99 -19.04 -19.31 8.41
N LEU A 100 -19.49 -18.51 7.44
CA LEU A 100 -20.78 -17.83 7.50
C LEU A 100 -21.94 -18.83 7.61
N THR A 101 -21.93 -19.89 6.83
CA THR A 101 -22.96 -20.95 6.86
C THR A 101 -23.08 -21.58 8.25
N TRP A 102 -21.96 -21.94 8.87
CA TRP A 102 -21.92 -22.50 10.22
C TRP A 102 -22.41 -21.51 11.26
N ILE A 103 -21.93 -20.26 11.22
CA ILE A 103 -22.30 -19.24 12.20
C ILE A 103 -23.79 -18.91 12.10
N ILE A 104 -24.32 -18.73 10.89
CA ILE A 104 -25.75 -18.48 10.66
C ILE A 104 -26.57 -19.62 11.28
N SER A 105 -26.24 -20.87 10.95
CA SER A 105 -26.96 -22.05 11.45
C SER A 105 -26.89 -22.16 12.98
N ALA A 106 -25.72 -21.94 13.57
CA ALA A 106 -25.51 -22.07 15.01
C ALA A 106 -26.20 -20.96 15.84
N THR A 107 -26.48 -19.81 15.22
CA THR A 107 -27.12 -18.66 15.87
C THR A 107 -28.62 -18.55 15.59
N GLU A 108 -29.15 -19.39 14.68
CA GLU A 108 -30.56 -19.41 14.30
C GLU A 108 -31.51 -19.68 15.48
N PRO A 109 -31.25 -20.66 16.37
CA PRO A 109 -32.14 -20.89 17.51
C PRO A 109 -32.27 -19.68 18.43
N ALA A 110 -31.19 -18.91 18.62
CA ALA A 110 -31.21 -17.72 19.45
C ALA A 110 -32.06 -16.59 18.83
N ARG A 111 -31.96 -16.42 17.50
CA ARG A 111 -32.79 -15.46 16.75
C ARG A 111 -34.26 -15.84 16.76
N ALA A 112 -34.59 -17.12 16.57
CA ALA A 112 -35.97 -17.61 16.64
C ALA A 112 -36.61 -17.32 18.00
N VAL A 113 -35.87 -17.53 19.11
CA VAL A 113 -36.34 -17.19 20.46
C VAL A 113 -36.60 -15.68 20.60
N LEU A 114 -35.68 -14.85 20.11
CA LEU A 114 -35.81 -13.39 20.15
C LEU A 114 -37.00 -12.90 19.32
N GLN A 115 -37.24 -13.50 18.15
CA GLN A 115 -38.41 -13.22 17.31
C GLN A 115 -39.72 -13.58 18.02
N HIS A 116 -39.81 -14.77 18.62
CA HIS A 116 -40.98 -15.17 19.40
C HIS A 116 -41.24 -14.28 20.63
N GLN A 117 -40.20 -13.65 21.17
CA GLN A 117 -40.30 -12.70 22.28
C GLN A 117 -40.65 -11.26 21.83
N GLY A 118 -40.89 -11.04 20.53
CA GLY A 118 -41.20 -9.72 19.97
C GLY A 118 -40.00 -8.79 19.87
N ASN A 119 -38.77 -9.30 20.00
CA ASN A 119 -37.52 -8.52 19.93
C ASN A 119 -36.58 -9.09 18.85
N PRO A 120 -36.96 -9.13 17.57
CA PRO A 120 -36.15 -9.72 16.51
C PRO A 120 -34.79 -9.01 16.40
N THR A 121 -33.77 -9.75 15.96
CA THR A 121 -32.43 -9.22 15.71
C THR A 121 -31.87 -9.76 14.41
N ASP A 122 -31.14 -8.90 13.72
CA ASP A 122 -30.39 -9.20 12.50
C ASP A 122 -28.90 -9.50 12.79
N ARG A 123 -28.47 -9.52 14.06
CA ARG A 123 -27.06 -9.75 14.42
C ARG A 123 -26.60 -11.14 13.97
N LEU A 124 -25.44 -11.20 13.32
CA LEU A 124 -24.85 -12.47 12.90
C LEU A 124 -24.46 -13.33 14.11
N ILE A 125 -23.71 -12.75 15.06
CA ILE A 125 -23.26 -13.46 16.28
C ILE A 125 -24.20 -13.13 17.43
N VAL A 126 -24.95 -14.14 17.88
CA VAL A 126 -25.83 -14.09 19.06
C VAL A 126 -25.46 -15.23 19.99
N TYR A 127 -25.23 -14.95 21.27
CA TYR A 127 -24.79 -15.96 22.24
C TYR A 127 -25.42 -15.78 23.61
N GLY A 128 -25.53 -16.88 24.35
CA GLY A 128 -26.18 -16.94 25.66
C GLY A 128 -25.43 -16.15 26.75
N ASN A 129 -26.17 -15.39 27.53
CA ASN A 129 -25.66 -14.69 28.70
C ASN A 129 -25.64 -15.61 29.92
N ARG A 130 -24.46 -15.83 30.51
CA ARG A 130 -24.28 -16.72 31.67
C ARG A 130 -24.69 -16.08 33.00
N THR A 131 -24.73 -14.74 33.09
CA THR A 131 -24.90 -14.03 34.38
C THR A 131 -26.34 -13.61 34.66
N ASN A 132 -27.10 -13.19 33.64
CA ASN A 132 -28.45 -12.67 33.83
C ASN A 132 -29.48 -13.54 33.09
N TYR A 133 -30.44 -14.09 33.83
CA TYR A 133 -31.51 -14.94 33.30
C TYR A 133 -32.85 -14.18 33.26
N SER A 134 -32.85 -12.88 32.97
CA SER A 134 -34.09 -12.21 32.59
C SER A 134 -34.37 -12.50 31.12
N PRO A 135 -35.66 -12.62 30.69
CA PRO A 135 -36.00 -12.76 29.28
C PRO A 135 -35.33 -11.70 28.39
N GLN A 136 -35.24 -10.47 28.90
CA GLN A 136 -34.66 -9.31 28.21
C GLN A 136 -33.12 -9.30 28.15
N ALA A 137 -32.42 -10.01 29.05
CA ALA A 137 -30.96 -10.01 29.12
C ALA A 137 -30.34 -11.39 28.82
N ARG A 138 -31.12 -12.30 28.24
CA ARG A 138 -30.74 -13.70 27.96
C ARG A 138 -29.62 -13.83 26.94
N PHE A 139 -29.52 -12.91 25.99
CA PHE A 139 -28.54 -12.96 24.90
C PHE A 139 -27.61 -11.75 24.89
N ARG A 140 -26.44 -11.94 24.29
CA ARG A 140 -25.46 -10.91 23.96
C ARG A 140 -25.13 -11.00 22.47
N PHE A 141 -24.59 -9.90 21.93
CA PHE A 141 -24.40 -9.72 20.50
C PHE A 141 -22.94 -9.38 20.15
N GLY A 142 -22.48 -9.89 19.02
CA GLY A 142 -21.16 -9.58 18.46
C GLY A 142 -20.00 -10.26 19.19
N VAL A 143 -18.81 -9.66 19.06
CA VAL A 143 -17.58 -10.20 19.64
C VAL A 143 -17.57 -10.04 21.18
N PRO A 144 -17.34 -11.11 21.95
CA PRO A 144 -17.15 -11.03 23.41
C PRO A 144 -15.97 -10.13 23.80
N LYS A 145 -16.17 -9.20 24.75
CA LYS A 145 -15.13 -8.21 25.14
C LYS A 145 -13.96 -8.80 25.94
N GLN A 146 -14.23 -9.75 26.83
CA GLN A 146 -13.23 -10.43 27.67
C GLN A 146 -13.75 -11.83 28.02
N LEU A 147 -12.97 -12.87 27.74
CA LEU A 147 -13.19 -14.21 28.27
C LEU A 147 -12.59 -14.27 29.68
N ARG A 148 -13.38 -14.71 30.66
CA ARG A 148 -12.89 -15.02 32.03
C ARG A 148 -11.92 -16.20 31.97
N GLU A 149 -11.04 -16.36 32.97
CA GLU A 149 -10.11 -17.51 33.03
C GLU A 149 -10.82 -18.88 32.96
N SER A 150 -11.91 -19.07 33.69
CA SER A 150 -12.77 -20.27 33.56
C SER A 150 -13.45 -20.46 32.19
N GLN A 151 -13.45 -19.43 31.36
CA GLN A 151 -13.89 -19.49 29.96
C GLN A 151 -12.72 -19.63 29.00
N LYS A 152 -11.50 -19.39 29.46
CA LYS A 152 -10.32 -19.81 28.76
C LYS A 152 -10.32 -21.33 28.82
N GLU A 153 -10.00 -21.97 29.95
CA GLU A 153 -9.81 -23.44 30.15
C GLU A 153 -10.57 -24.48 29.26
N ALA A 154 -11.73 -24.17 28.67
CA ALA A 154 -12.44 -25.02 27.72
C ALA A 154 -12.16 -24.76 26.21
N LEU A 155 -11.31 -23.80 25.83
CA LEU A 155 -10.81 -23.69 24.44
C LEU A 155 -9.45 -24.41 24.32
N PRO A 156 -9.02 -24.76 23.10
CA PRO A 156 -7.62 -25.10 22.87
C PRO A 156 -6.70 -23.96 23.38
N PRO A 157 -5.59 -24.27 24.08
CA PRO A 157 -4.62 -23.28 24.57
C PRO A 157 -4.21 -22.22 23.55
N GLU A 158 -4.14 -22.63 22.29
CA GLU A 158 -3.75 -21.82 21.13
C GLU A 158 -4.73 -20.66 20.87
N LEU A 159 -5.97 -20.75 21.36
CA LEU A 159 -7.00 -19.71 21.17
C LEU A 159 -7.04 -18.64 22.28
N TYR A 160 -6.28 -18.80 23.38
CA TYR A 160 -6.28 -17.87 24.51
C TYR A 160 -5.53 -16.57 24.26
N GLU A 161 -4.49 -16.63 23.44
CA GLU A 161 -3.60 -15.49 23.15
C GLU A 161 -3.86 -14.88 21.77
N VAL A 162 -4.91 -15.34 21.09
CA VAL A 162 -5.25 -14.91 19.73
C VAL A 162 -5.70 -13.46 19.76
N SER A 163 -4.89 -12.60 19.16
CA SER A 163 -5.27 -11.23 18.86
C SER A 163 -5.91 -11.17 17.48
N LEU A 164 -7.20 -10.79 17.41
CA LEU A 164 -7.88 -10.53 16.13
C LEU A 164 -7.15 -9.47 15.29
N GLN A 165 -6.44 -8.54 15.94
CA GLN A 165 -5.59 -7.56 15.25
C GLN A 165 -4.37 -8.22 14.60
N LYS A 166 -3.70 -9.15 15.31
CA LYS A 166 -2.57 -9.91 14.76
C LYS A 166 -3.04 -10.81 13.61
N LEU A 167 -4.15 -11.53 13.77
CA LEU A 167 -4.72 -12.37 12.70
C LEU A 167 -5.03 -11.56 11.44
N ARG A 168 -5.69 -10.41 11.59
CA ARG A 168 -5.94 -9.52 10.45
C ARG A 168 -4.64 -9.09 9.79
N ARG A 169 -3.61 -8.71 10.56
CA ARG A 169 -2.30 -8.33 10.00
C ARG A 169 -1.69 -9.50 9.21
N THR A 170 -1.70 -10.70 9.77
CA THR A 170 -1.21 -11.91 9.09
C THR A 170 -1.95 -12.16 7.79
N ARG A 171 -3.29 -12.09 7.80
CA ARG A 171 -4.11 -12.26 6.58
C ARG A 171 -3.78 -11.22 5.51
N GLN A 172 -3.67 -9.95 5.88
CA GLN A 172 -3.36 -8.84 4.97
C GLN A 172 -1.98 -8.95 4.33
N VAL A 173 -0.96 -9.32 5.12
CA VAL A 173 0.44 -9.32 4.69
C VAL A 173 0.79 -10.60 3.95
N LEU A 174 0.39 -11.77 4.45
CA LEU A 174 0.83 -13.05 3.89
C LEU A 174 -0.07 -13.57 2.77
N PHE A 175 -1.39 -13.39 2.91
CA PHE A 175 -2.37 -14.02 2.00
C PHE A 175 -2.94 -13.02 0.99
N ASP A 176 -3.60 -11.95 1.45
CA ASP A 176 -4.30 -11.03 0.53
C ASP A 176 -3.32 -10.24 -0.34
N ARG A 177 -2.19 -9.79 0.24
CA ARG A 177 -1.12 -8.98 -0.39
C ARG A 177 -1.60 -7.72 -1.13
N THR A 178 -2.86 -7.37 -0.96
CA THR A 178 -3.56 -6.27 -1.59
C THR A 178 -4.51 -5.62 -0.58
N PRO A 179 -4.89 -4.35 -0.76
CA PRO A 179 -5.74 -3.66 0.18
C PRO A 179 -7.14 -4.28 0.26
N THR A 180 -7.40 -5.10 1.29
CA THR A 180 -8.75 -5.57 1.61
C THR A 180 -9.32 -4.77 2.78
N GLN A 181 -10.43 -4.07 2.55
CA GLN A 181 -11.14 -3.34 3.60
C GLN A 181 -10.36 -2.14 4.21
N ASN A 182 -9.28 -1.69 3.58
CA ASN A 182 -8.47 -0.49 3.87
C ASN A 182 -8.15 0.26 2.56
N SER A 183 -7.64 1.50 2.66
CA SER A 183 -7.15 2.21 1.46
C SER A 183 -5.77 1.68 1.07
N ARG A 184 -5.37 1.91 -0.18
CA ARG A 184 -4.01 1.57 -0.66
C ARG A 184 -2.93 2.20 0.21
N LYS A 185 -3.08 3.48 0.55
CA LYS A 185 -2.18 4.18 1.48
C LYS A 185 -2.06 3.47 2.83
N THR A 186 -3.19 3.13 3.47
CA THR A 186 -3.15 2.39 4.76
C THR A 186 -2.54 1.01 4.62
N HIS A 187 -2.81 0.30 3.52
CA HIS A 187 -2.20 -1.01 3.27
C HIS A 187 -0.68 -0.90 3.20
N LEU A 188 -0.16 0.03 2.39
CA LEU A 188 1.27 0.27 2.25
C LEU A 188 1.91 0.75 3.56
N ASP A 189 1.36 1.81 4.16
CA ASP A 189 1.98 2.47 5.32
C ASP A 189 1.93 1.60 6.60
N THR A 190 0.83 0.89 6.84
CA THR A 190 0.62 0.14 8.10
C THR A 190 1.06 -1.32 8.02
N TYR A 191 0.81 -1.98 6.89
CA TYR A 191 0.97 -3.44 6.76
C TYR A 191 2.23 -3.82 6.01
N VAL A 192 2.49 -3.20 4.85
CA VAL A 192 3.62 -3.57 3.97
C VAL A 192 4.93 -2.94 4.46
N ARG A 193 4.94 -1.63 4.74
CA ARG A 193 6.16 -0.90 5.14
C ARG A 193 6.76 -1.42 6.45
N ASN A 194 5.97 -2.00 7.35
CA ASN A 194 6.45 -2.50 8.64
C ASN A 194 6.73 -4.02 8.64
N ASP A 195 6.65 -4.67 7.49
CA ASP A 195 6.88 -6.10 7.36
C ASP A 195 8.32 -6.42 6.95
N ARG A 196 9.07 -7.06 7.84
CA ARG A 196 10.49 -7.39 7.64
C ARG A 196 10.70 -8.31 6.43
N ALA A 197 9.84 -9.32 6.25
CA ALA A 197 9.93 -10.22 5.12
C ALA A 197 9.69 -9.50 3.78
N THR A 198 8.91 -8.42 3.79
CA THR A 198 8.74 -7.56 2.62
C THR A 198 9.96 -6.68 2.38
N HIS A 199 10.64 -6.18 3.41
CA HIS A 199 11.91 -5.47 3.24
C HIS A 199 12.99 -6.36 2.63
N GLU A 200 13.14 -7.58 3.16
CA GLU A 200 14.13 -8.54 2.68
C GLU A 200 13.88 -8.89 1.20
N ARG A 201 12.63 -9.14 0.81
CA ARG A 201 12.27 -9.39 -0.60
C ARG A 201 12.37 -8.17 -1.52
N ALA A 202 12.16 -6.97 -0.99
CA ALA A 202 12.20 -5.74 -1.80
C ALA A 202 13.63 -5.27 -2.08
N ARG A 203 14.62 -5.69 -1.27
CA ARG A 203 16.00 -5.25 -1.39
C ARG A 203 16.57 -5.52 -2.79
N ASP A 204 16.46 -6.76 -3.26
CA ASP A 204 17.01 -7.15 -4.56
C ASP A 204 16.32 -6.41 -5.72
N VAL A 205 15.00 -6.18 -5.60
CA VAL A 205 14.23 -5.44 -6.61
C VAL A 205 14.63 -3.96 -6.65
N ILE A 206 14.81 -3.34 -5.47
CA ILE A 206 15.27 -1.96 -5.35
C ILE A 206 16.70 -1.84 -5.89
N GLU A 207 17.59 -2.74 -5.49
CA GLU A 207 18.98 -2.77 -5.94
C GLU A 207 19.08 -2.95 -7.46
N THR A 208 18.33 -3.91 -8.03
CA THR A 208 18.25 -4.10 -9.48
C THR A 208 17.76 -2.84 -10.17
N GLY A 209 16.66 -2.24 -9.70
CA GLY A 209 16.12 -1.03 -10.30
C GLY A 209 17.07 0.18 -10.21
N LEU A 210 17.82 0.31 -9.11
CA LEU A 210 18.84 1.36 -8.97
C LEU A 210 20.05 1.11 -9.87
N ASN A 211 20.53 -0.13 -9.96
CA ASN A 211 21.64 -0.50 -10.83
C ASN A 211 21.28 -0.36 -12.32
N ASP A 212 20.06 -0.73 -12.71
CA ASP A 212 19.56 -0.56 -14.07
C ASP A 212 19.47 0.94 -14.42
N ALA A 213 18.96 1.76 -13.50
CA ALA A 213 18.92 3.21 -13.68
C ALA A 213 20.33 3.82 -13.80
N LEU A 214 21.28 3.34 -13.00
CA LEU A 214 22.68 3.77 -13.05
C LEU A 214 23.36 3.36 -14.35
N SER A 215 23.23 2.10 -14.76
CA SER A 215 23.81 1.58 -16.01
C SER A 215 23.23 2.28 -17.24
N HIS A 216 21.92 2.57 -17.22
CA HIS A 216 21.29 3.38 -18.24
C HIS A 216 21.89 4.80 -18.27
N ALA A 217 22.06 5.44 -17.11
CA ALA A 217 22.69 6.76 -17.05
C ALA A 217 24.12 6.73 -17.59
N GLU A 218 24.94 5.73 -17.24
CA GLU A 218 26.32 5.58 -17.73
C GLU A 218 26.40 5.39 -19.25
N THR A 219 25.50 4.61 -19.84
CA THR A 219 25.44 4.40 -21.29
C THR A 219 25.12 5.72 -22.03
N VAL A 220 24.41 6.61 -21.35
CA VAL A 220 23.81 7.81 -21.92
C VAL A 220 24.69 9.05 -21.70
N VAL A 221 25.61 9.06 -20.73
CA VAL A 221 26.61 10.12 -20.53
C VAL A 221 27.86 9.84 -21.35
N LYS A 222 28.21 10.74 -22.27
CA LYS A 222 29.48 10.64 -23.05
C LYS A 222 30.37 11.88 -22.92
N LEU A 223 29.84 12.99 -22.39
CA LEU A 223 30.63 14.15 -22.05
C LEU A 223 31.66 13.78 -20.97
N ARG A 224 32.90 14.21 -21.17
CA ARG A 224 34.02 14.01 -20.25
C ARG A 224 34.54 15.35 -19.76
N ILE A 225 34.96 15.44 -18.49
CA ILE A 225 35.71 16.60 -17.99
C ILE A 225 37.21 16.26 -18.05
N LEU A 226 37.97 17.04 -18.81
CA LEU A 226 39.43 16.93 -18.92
C LEU A 226 40.09 18.20 -18.36
N ALA A 227 41.33 18.05 -17.89
CA ALA A 227 42.14 19.20 -17.51
C ALA A 227 42.54 20.03 -18.74
N GLU A 228 42.74 21.34 -18.55
CA GLU A 228 43.08 22.28 -19.63
C GLU A 228 44.37 21.93 -20.37
N ASP A 229 45.29 21.21 -19.72
CA ASP A 229 46.52 20.72 -20.32
C ASP A 229 46.36 19.46 -21.19
N GLN A 230 45.24 18.76 -21.07
CA GLN A 230 44.94 17.51 -21.78
C GLN A 230 44.09 17.69 -23.04
N VAL A 231 43.72 18.92 -23.38
CA VAL A 231 42.93 19.27 -24.57
C VAL A 231 43.80 19.97 -25.62
N ASP A 232 43.32 19.93 -26.87
CA ASP A 232 43.96 20.63 -27.99
C ASP A 232 43.92 22.16 -27.83
N ASP A 233 44.66 22.87 -28.68
CA ASP A 233 44.79 24.32 -28.60
C ASP A 233 43.48 25.07 -28.93
N ASP A 234 42.58 24.47 -29.72
CA ASP A 234 41.30 25.09 -30.08
C ASP A 234 40.31 25.06 -28.90
N ILE A 235 40.24 23.95 -28.17
CA ILE A 235 39.48 23.85 -26.91
C ILE A 235 40.17 24.70 -25.83
N ARG A 236 41.50 24.64 -25.72
CA ARG A 236 42.26 25.42 -24.73
C ARG A 236 42.11 26.93 -24.95
N SER A 237 42.01 27.40 -26.20
CA SER A 237 41.75 28.81 -26.49
C SER A 237 40.29 29.22 -26.27
N GLY A 238 39.37 28.24 -26.19
CA GLY A 238 37.93 28.45 -26.06
C GLY A 238 37.23 28.72 -27.38
N ASN A 239 37.91 28.58 -28.51
CA ASN A 239 37.31 28.77 -29.84
C ASN A 239 36.25 27.70 -30.15
N SER A 240 36.41 26.52 -29.57
CA SER A 240 35.48 25.39 -29.70
C SER A 240 34.38 25.37 -28.64
N ASP A 241 34.34 26.36 -27.74
CA ASP A 241 33.38 26.40 -26.63
C ASP A 241 31.95 26.63 -27.17
N THR A 242 31.05 25.75 -26.77
CA THR A 242 29.61 25.90 -26.98
C THR A 242 28.97 26.48 -25.70
N VAL A 243 27.71 26.12 -25.41
CA VAL A 243 27.02 26.61 -24.22
C VAL A 243 27.60 26.02 -22.93
N VAL A 244 27.74 24.69 -22.85
CA VAL A 244 28.12 23.98 -21.61
C VAL A 244 29.36 23.10 -21.73
N ALA A 245 29.92 22.97 -22.93
CA ALA A 245 31.10 22.16 -23.24
C ALA A 245 31.77 22.67 -24.53
N ALA A 246 32.97 22.23 -24.83
CA ALA A 246 33.59 22.41 -26.14
C ALA A 246 33.25 21.23 -27.08
N CYS A 247 33.17 21.50 -28.38
CA CYS A 247 32.95 20.48 -29.41
C CYS A 247 34.24 20.18 -30.18
N THR A 248 34.65 18.91 -30.26
CA THR A 248 35.84 18.50 -31.01
C THR A 248 35.60 18.32 -32.51
N ASP A 249 34.36 18.03 -32.90
CA ASP A 249 33.99 17.81 -34.31
C ASP A 249 32.51 18.15 -34.52
N TYR A 250 32.26 19.34 -35.05
CA TYR A 250 30.93 19.83 -35.42
C TYR A 250 30.47 19.26 -36.78
N GLU A 251 31.40 18.91 -37.66
CA GLU A 251 31.10 18.46 -39.02
C GLU A 251 30.61 17.01 -39.06
N HIS A 252 31.01 16.18 -38.08
CA HIS A 252 30.62 14.78 -38.00
C HIS A 252 30.00 14.41 -36.65
N HIS A 253 28.68 14.48 -36.56
CA HIS A 253 27.94 14.05 -35.39
C HIS A 253 28.11 12.53 -35.16
N PRO A 254 28.39 12.04 -33.94
CA PRO A 254 28.79 10.64 -33.71
C PRO A 254 27.76 9.58 -34.08
N ALA A 255 26.47 9.93 -34.14
CA ALA A 255 25.41 8.99 -34.48
C ALA A 255 25.02 9.01 -35.96
N THR A 256 25.18 10.15 -36.63
CA THR A 256 24.67 10.36 -38.01
C THR A 256 25.79 10.55 -39.02
N GLY A 257 26.95 11.07 -38.62
CA GLY A 257 28.07 11.43 -39.50
C GLY A 257 27.93 12.78 -40.19
N ASP A 258 26.76 13.43 -40.06
CA ASP A 258 26.46 14.74 -40.65
C ASP A 258 26.80 15.89 -39.69
N ARG A 259 26.71 17.13 -40.17
CA ARG A 259 26.81 18.34 -39.33
C ARG A 259 25.82 18.30 -38.17
N CYS A 260 26.30 18.68 -36.99
CA CYS A 260 25.50 18.69 -35.78
C CYS A 260 24.40 19.76 -35.85
N THR A 261 23.15 19.36 -35.67
CA THR A 261 21.96 20.25 -35.57
C THR A 261 21.20 20.09 -34.25
N GLU A 262 21.76 19.28 -33.35
CA GLU A 262 21.17 18.96 -32.06
C GLU A 262 21.18 20.17 -31.11
N SER A 263 20.32 20.12 -30.08
CA SER A 263 20.39 21.08 -28.98
C SER A 263 21.70 20.92 -28.21
N PHE A 264 22.25 22.01 -27.68
CA PHE A 264 23.44 21.93 -26.81
C PHE A 264 23.21 21.14 -25.51
N LEU A 265 21.96 20.82 -25.13
CA LEU A 265 21.68 19.86 -24.06
C LEU A 265 22.08 18.42 -24.44
N ALA A 266 22.05 18.08 -25.73
CA ALA A 266 22.51 16.81 -26.24
C ALA A 266 24.03 16.63 -26.09
N CYS A 267 24.80 17.72 -25.97
CA CYS A 267 26.24 17.67 -25.73
C CYS A 267 26.59 16.87 -24.47
N LEU A 268 25.72 16.83 -23.45
CA LEU A 268 25.92 16.01 -22.24
C LEU A 268 26.05 14.49 -22.55
N GLY A 269 25.49 14.05 -23.68
CA GLY A 269 25.55 12.66 -24.16
C GLY A 269 26.34 12.45 -25.44
N CYS A 270 27.05 13.46 -25.94
CA CYS A 270 27.81 13.40 -27.19
C CYS A 270 29.27 13.03 -26.93
N SER A 271 29.86 12.14 -27.74
CA SER A 271 31.28 11.75 -27.61
C SER A 271 32.26 12.81 -28.11
N ASN A 272 31.79 13.76 -28.92
CA ASN A 272 32.58 14.91 -29.40
C ASN A 272 32.59 16.06 -28.37
N ALA A 273 31.82 15.95 -27.29
CA ALA A 273 31.74 17.00 -26.29
C ALA A 273 32.79 16.77 -25.20
N ILE A 274 33.57 17.81 -24.91
CA ILE A 274 34.58 17.84 -23.84
C ILE A 274 34.30 19.06 -22.96
N ALA A 275 34.20 18.85 -21.66
CA ALA A 275 34.18 19.92 -20.68
C ALA A 275 35.58 20.06 -20.05
N THR A 276 35.87 21.25 -19.57
CA THR A 276 37.08 21.57 -18.81
C THR A 276 36.66 22.38 -17.57
N PRO A 277 37.55 22.65 -16.61
CA PRO A 277 37.20 23.42 -15.41
C PRO A 277 36.49 24.76 -15.70
N ARG A 278 36.78 25.43 -16.82
CA ARG A 278 36.10 26.69 -17.21
C ARG A 278 34.59 26.51 -17.43
N HIS A 279 34.18 25.31 -17.86
CA HIS A 279 32.79 24.97 -18.17
C HIS A 279 31.98 24.67 -16.90
N LEU A 280 32.64 24.44 -15.77
CA LEU A 280 32.01 23.97 -14.53
C LEU A 280 30.97 24.97 -14.01
N THR A 281 31.19 26.27 -14.17
CA THR A 281 30.23 27.30 -13.77
C THR A 281 28.90 27.13 -14.50
N ARG A 282 28.91 27.02 -15.83
CA ARG A 282 27.68 26.86 -16.63
C ARG A 282 27.02 25.50 -16.41
N LEU A 283 27.80 24.44 -16.28
CA LEU A 283 27.28 23.11 -15.92
C LEU A 283 26.58 23.14 -14.54
N THR A 284 27.15 23.85 -13.56
CA THR A 284 26.56 23.95 -12.20
C THR A 284 25.25 24.72 -12.24
N LEU A 285 25.19 25.84 -12.97
CA LEU A 285 23.96 26.60 -13.17
C LEU A 285 22.88 25.78 -13.90
N LEU A 286 23.26 25.02 -14.93
CA LEU A 286 22.33 24.15 -15.65
C LEU A 286 21.73 23.09 -14.72
N HIS A 287 22.55 22.48 -13.87
CA HIS A 287 22.07 21.47 -12.91
C HIS A 287 21.04 22.05 -11.93
N GLU A 288 21.31 23.25 -11.39
CA GLU A 288 20.39 23.92 -10.47
C GLU A 288 19.06 24.25 -11.14
N ALA A 289 19.11 24.80 -12.36
CA ALA A 289 17.90 25.13 -13.11
C ALA A 289 17.09 23.87 -13.47
N LEU A 290 17.74 22.77 -13.84
CA LEU A 290 17.07 21.49 -14.08
C LEU A 290 16.47 20.90 -12.79
N LEU A 291 17.16 21.01 -11.66
CA LEU A 291 16.62 20.58 -10.37
C LEU A 291 15.36 21.39 -9.99
N GLU A 292 15.38 22.71 -10.19
CA GLU A 292 14.20 23.56 -9.99
C GLU A 292 13.05 23.17 -10.91
N LEU A 293 13.32 22.96 -12.20
CA LEU A 293 12.31 22.49 -13.17
C LEU A 293 11.71 21.14 -12.77
N SER A 294 12.53 20.20 -12.27
CA SER A 294 12.06 18.89 -11.83
C SER A 294 11.03 18.97 -10.69
N SER A 295 11.12 20.02 -9.87
CA SER A 295 10.19 20.26 -8.77
C SER A 295 8.89 20.95 -9.19
N ALA A 296 8.89 21.63 -10.34
CA ALA A 296 7.79 22.46 -10.81
C ALA A 296 6.92 21.82 -11.90
N LEU A 297 7.48 20.90 -12.70
CA LEU A 297 6.80 20.29 -13.85
C LEU A 297 6.01 19.02 -13.49
N ASP A 298 5.05 18.66 -14.36
CA ASP A 298 4.40 17.35 -14.29
C ASP A 298 5.43 16.22 -14.53
N PRO A 299 5.35 15.09 -13.80
CA PRO A 299 6.31 14.00 -13.96
C PRO A 299 6.38 13.39 -15.37
N THR A 300 5.37 13.55 -16.20
CA THR A 300 5.39 13.06 -17.59
C THR A 300 6.17 14.01 -18.48
N GLU A 301 5.88 15.31 -18.38
CA GLU A 301 6.60 16.36 -19.13
C GLU A 301 8.09 16.41 -18.76
N TRP A 302 8.42 16.23 -17.47
CA TRP A 302 9.79 16.13 -17.00
C TRP A 302 10.55 14.98 -17.67
N ARG A 303 9.95 13.79 -17.71
CA ARG A 303 10.57 12.58 -18.27
C ARG A 303 10.79 12.67 -19.77
N GLU A 304 9.84 13.26 -20.49
CA GLU A 304 9.92 13.35 -21.95
C GLU A 304 11.03 14.32 -22.43
N ARG A 305 11.28 15.39 -21.68
CA ARG A 305 12.13 16.49 -22.17
C ARG A 305 13.44 16.70 -21.40
N TRP A 306 13.50 16.39 -20.11
CA TRP A 306 14.57 16.90 -19.24
C TRP A 306 15.29 15.81 -18.42
N GLU A 307 14.59 14.76 -18.01
CA GLU A 307 15.11 13.74 -17.10
C GLU A 307 16.45 13.17 -17.57
N THR A 308 16.55 12.82 -18.86
CA THR A 308 17.78 12.25 -19.42
C THR A 308 18.97 13.21 -19.30
N HIS A 309 18.77 14.50 -19.55
CA HIS A 309 19.84 15.51 -19.44
C HIS A 309 20.24 15.73 -17.99
N PHE A 310 19.28 15.75 -17.07
CA PHE A 310 19.54 15.88 -15.63
C PHE A 310 20.33 14.69 -15.08
N LEU A 311 19.95 13.46 -15.45
CA LEU A 311 20.69 12.25 -15.07
C LEU A 311 22.12 12.26 -15.63
N ARG A 312 22.31 12.73 -16.87
CA ARG A 312 23.65 12.87 -17.45
C ARG A 312 24.54 13.80 -16.63
N LEU A 313 23.99 14.93 -16.22
CA LEU A 313 24.72 15.95 -15.47
C LEU A 313 25.05 15.50 -14.05
N ASN A 314 24.14 14.81 -13.37
CA ASN A 314 24.41 14.19 -12.07
C ASN A 314 25.58 13.22 -12.15
N ARG A 315 25.56 12.31 -13.15
CA ARG A 315 26.62 11.31 -13.30
C ARG A 315 27.97 11.96 -13.63
N LEU A 316 27.97 13.02 -14.45
CA LEU A 316 29.17 13.80 -14.74
C LEU A 316 29.76 14.40 -13.45
N PHE A 317 28.92 14.98 -12.60
CA PHE A 317 29.35 15.60 -11.35
C PHE A 317 29.85 14.61 -10.32
N GLU A 318 29.17 13.48 -10.14
CA GLU A 318 29.62 12.38 -9.28
C GLU A 318 31.01 11.87 -9.67
N SER A 319 31.28 11.78 -10.98
CA SER A 319 32.49 11.14 -11.50
C SER A 319 33.69 12.08 -11.56
N HIS A 320 33.47 13.38 -11.74
CA HIS A 320 34.53 14.33 -12.11
C HIS A 320 34.66 15.56 -11.22
N THR A 321 33.77 15.77 -10.25
CA THR A 321 33.77 17.01 -9.46
C THR A 321 33.46 16.79 -7.98
N SER A 322 34.08 17.58 -7.11
CA SER A 322 33.76 17.68 -5.70
C SER A 322 32.67 18.72 -5.43
N GLU A 323 32.03 18.62 -4.26
CA GLU A 323 31.07 19.63 -3.81
C GLU A 323 31.71 21.02 -3.63
N ALA A 324 32.96 21.06 -3.17
CA ALA A 324 33.70 22.30 -3.00
C ALA A 324 33.92 23.03 -4.33
N GLU A 325 34.33 22.31 -5.38
CA GLU A 325 34.52 22.88 -6.72
C GLU A 325 33.21 23.42 -7.29
N ARG A 326 32.09 22.70 -7.12
CA ARG A 326 30.76 23.16 -7.56
C ARG A 326 30.32 24.42 -6.80
N ASN A 327 30.57 24.49 -5.49
CA ASN A 327 30.25 25.67 -4.69
C ASN A 327 31.08 26.89 -5.13
N THR A 328 32.37 26.71 -5.43
CA THR A 328 33.21 27.76 -5.99
C THR A 328 32.72 28.19 -7.37
N ALA A 329 32.42 27.25 -8.26
CA ALA A 329 31.92 27.54 -9.61
C ALA A 329 30.59 28.32 -9.57
N ARG A 330 29.69 27.99 -8.64
CA ARG A 330 28.45 28.74 -8.38
C ARG A 330 28.73 30.17 -7.92
N ALA A 331 29.66 30.34 -6.97
CA ALA A 331 30.01 31.67 -6.46
C ALA A 331 30.64 32.56 -7.55
N SER A 332 31.35 31.97 -8.51
CA SER A 332 31.97 32.66 -9.63
C SER A 332 31.02 32.94 -10.81
N ALA A 333 29.76 32.49 -10.74
CA ALA A 333 28.80 32.64 -11.84
C ALA A 333 28.46 34.11 -12.13
N THR A 334 28.60 34.51 -13.40
CA THR A 334 28.28 35.88 -13.85
C THR A 334 26.80 36.03 -14.26
N GLY A 335 26.36 37.26 -14.51
CA GLY A 335 25.03 37.52 -15.09
C GLY A 335 24.88 36.92 -16.49
N ALA A 336 25.95 37.00 -17.30
CA ALA A 336 25.97 36.45 -18.64
C ALA A 336 25.82 34.92 -18.65
N ASP A 337 26.48 34.21 -17.71
CA ASP A 337 26.33 32.76 -17.60
C ASP A 337 24.89 32.34 -17.29
N ARG A 338 24.21 33.09 -16.40
CA ARG A 338 22.80 32.83 -16.06
C ARG A 338 21.88 33.08 -17.25
N GLU A 339 22.13 34.15 -18.01
CA GLU A 339 21.36 34.47 -19.21
C GLU A 339 21.51 33.39 -20.29
N ILE A 340 22.74 32.92 -20.52
CA ILE A 340 23.04 31.83 -21.45
C ILE A 340 22.27 30.56 -21.05
N ILE A 341 22.31 30.14 -19.78
CA ILE A 341 21.59 28.94 -19.34
C ILE A 341 20.07 29.12 -19.46
N THR A 342 19.55 30.30 -19.12
CA THR A 342 18.12 30.61 -19.26
C THR A 342 17.69 30.48 -20.72
N ARG A 343 18.47 31.02 -21.65
CA ARG A 343 18.19 30.95 -23.08
C ARG A 343 18.33 29.53 -23.63
N LEU A 344 19.28 28.72 -23.12
CA LEU A 344 19.39 27.29 -23.46
C LEU A 344 18.12 26.53 -23.10
N LEU A 345 17.62 26.71 -21.88
CA LEU A 345 16.40 26.04 -21.42
C LEU A 345 15.14 26.52 -22.15
N ALA A 346 15.12 27.78 -22.61
CA ALA A 346 14.06 28.31 -23.47
C ALA A 346 14.12 27.76 -24.91
N GLY A 347 15.15 26.98 -25.29
CA GLY A 347 15.36 26.49 -26.66
C GLY A 347 15.92 27.55 -27.62
N GLY A 348 16.48 28.64 -27.10
CA GLY A 348 16.98 29.77 -27.90
C GLY A 348 18.37 29.55 -28.51
N PHE A 349 18.88 28.32 -28.50
CA PHE A 349 20.14 27.91 -29.10
C PHE A 349 19.97 26.56 -29.84
N THR A 350 20.33 26.57 -31.12
CA THR A 350 20.52 25.40 -31.98
C THR A 350 21.94 25.45 -32.54
N ALA A 351 22.53 24.30 -32.84
CA ALA A 351 23.78 24.25 -33.59
C ALA A 351 23.47 24.63 -35.05
N GLU A 352 23.77 25.87 -35.44
CA GLU A 352 23.71 26.37 -36.82
C GLU A 352 25.11 26.71 -37.33
#